data_AF-A0A848IIQ9-F1
#
_entry.id   AF-A0A848IIQ9-F1
#
_cell.length_a   1.000
_cell.length_b   1.000
_cell.length_c   1.000
_cell.angle_alpha   90.00
_cell.angle_beta   90.00
_cell.angle_gamma   90.00
#
_symmetry.space_group_name_H-M   'P 1'
#
loop_
_entity.id
_entity.type
_entity.pdbx_description
1 polymer ?
#
loop_
_entity_poly.entity_id
_entity_poly.type
_entity_poly.pdbx_seq_one_letter_code
_entity_poly.pdbx_strand_id
1 'polypeptide(L)'
;MRESALRSTLDPSSPVAAGDFTGLAQKWQRRFAAIDKAGGERVRWWKWPEAKQLSAKEKRLITSNLWAFVFGPFYYLYLGMWRKAITLTLIAVLIDVILGMAGDALNYPVDHFLWIVSAVMFKQCANVDYYRKTVLKRREWW
;
A
#
# COMPACT_ATOMS: atom_id res chain seq x y z
N MET A 1 -0.56 -35.83 29.48
CA MET A 1 0.31 -34.70 29.88
C MET A 1 1.24 -34.23 28.72
N ARG A 2 0.77 -34.16 27.46
CA ARG A 2 1.64 -33.81 26.31
C ARG A 2 0.97 -33.08 25.13
N GLU A 3 -0.25 -32.56 25.28
CA GLU A 3 -0.98 -31.92 24.15
C GLU A 3 -1.22 -30.42 24.31
N SER A 4 -0.85 -29.81 25.43
CA SER A 4 -1.13 -28.38 25.70
C SER A 4 -0.05 -27.41 25.17
N ALA A 5 1.10 -27.91 24.68
CA ALA A 5 2.28 -27.07 24.41
C ALA A 5 2.46 -26.64 22.93
N LEU A 6 1.64 -27.11 22.00
CA LEU A 6 1.82 -26.87 20.55
C LEU A 6 0.87 -25.82 19.95
N ARG A 7 -0.01 -25.21 20.75
CA ARG A 7 -1.00 -24.22 20.27
C ARG A 7 -0.69 -22.77 20.63
N SER A 8 0.52 -22.45 21.09
CA SER A 8 0.86 -21.09 21.58
C SER A 8 1.74 -20.25 20.65
N THR A 9 2.09 -20.69 19.44
CA THR A 9 2.98 -19.92 18.55
C THR A 9 2.29 -19.22 17.37
N LEU A 10 0.96 -19.18 17.34
CA LEU A 10 0.20 -18.37 16.38
C LEU A 10 -0.44 -17.21 17.12
N ASP A 11 0.38 -16.29 17.61
CA ASP A 11 -0.09 -14.95 17.96
C ASP A 11 -0.03 -14.07 16.69
N PRO A 12 -1.17 -13.77 16.02
CA PRO A 12 -1.23 -12.83 14.90
C PRO A 12 -1.01 -11.36 15.34
N SER A 13 -0.60 -11.15 16.58
CA SER A 13 -0.23 -9.86 17.18
C SER A 13 1.27 -9.70 17.37
N SER A 14 2.07 -10.73 17.08
CA SER A 14 3.52 -10.57 17.05
C SER A 14 3.87 -9.60 15.92
N PRO A 15 4.47 -8.42 16.20
CA PRO A 15 5.06 -7.61 15.14
C PRO A 15 6.03 -8.54 14.45
N VAL A 16 5.81 -8.82 13.16
CA VAL A 16 6.68 -9.69 12.37
C VAL A 16 8.10 -9.20 12.62
N ALA A 17 8.83 -9.96 13.43
CA ALA A 17 10.02 -9.50 14.13
C ALA A 17 10.92 -8.80 13.13
N ALA A 18 11.08 -7.48 13.30
CA ALA A 18 11.99 -6.59 12.58
C ALA A 18 12.65 -7.29 11.39
N GLY A 19 11.87 -7.49 10.32
CA GLY A 19 12.26 -8.40 9.25
C GLY A 19 13.64 -8.03 8.76
N ASP A 20 14.57 -8.98 8.72
CA ASP A 20 15.93 -8.75 8.27
C ASP A 20 15.90 -8.30 6.79
N PHE A 21 15.85 -6.98 6.57
CA PHE A 21 15.70 -6.38 5.25
C PHE A 21 17.03 -6.34 4.49
N THR A 22 18.09 -6.96 5.01
CA THR A 22 19.48 -6.91 4.51
C THR A 22 19.62 -7.32 3.05
N GLY A 23 18.72 -8.16 2.52
CA GLY A 23 18.68 -8.54 1.10
C GLY A 23 17.97 -7.55 0.15
N LEU A 24 17.40 -6.46 0.64
CA LEU A 24 16.66 -5.48 -0.14
C LEU A 24 17.47 -4.20 -0.36
N ALA A 25 17.20 -3.49 -1.46
CA ALA A 25 17.80 -2.18 -1.70
C ALA A 25 17.53 -1.24 -0.51
N GLN A 26 18.53 -0.44 -0.11
CA GLN A 26 18.48 0.45 1.06
C GLN A 26 17.25 1.39 1.07
N LYS A 27 16.77 1.78 -0.11
CA LYS A 27 15.52 2.53 -0.29
C LYS A 27 14.30 1.80 0.26
N TRP A 28 14.18 0.49 0.00
CA TRP A 28 13.08 -0.34 0.48
C TRP A 28 13.22 -0.67 1.95
N GLN A 29 14.43 -0.91 2.45
CA GLN A 29 14.69 -1.11 3.87
C GLN A 29 14.14 0.05 4.71
N ARG A 30 14.46 1.30 4.33
CA ARG A 30 13.97 2.51 5.03
C ARG A 30 12.44 2.64 5.00
N ARG A 31 11.82 2.28 3.87
CA ARG A 31 10.36 2.31 3.72
C ARG A 31 9.71 1.23 4.57
N PHE A 32 10.28 0.04 4.59
CA PHE A 32 9.75 -1.11 5.31
C PHE A 32 9.89 -0.94 6.82
N ALA A 33 11.04 -0.44 7.30
CA ALA A 33 11.20 -0.05 8.70
C ALA A 33 10.18 1.01 9.14
N ALA A 34 9.88 1.99 8.27
CA ALA A 34 8.84 2.98 8.55
C ALA A 34 7.43 2.37 8.56
N ILE A 35 7.13 1.41 7.67
CA ILE A 35 5.85 0.67 7.68
C ILE A 35 5.73 -0.20 8.92
N ASP A 36 6.81 -0.85 9.34
CA ASP A 36 6.84 -1.70 10.53
C ASP A 36 6.49 -0.89 11.78
N LYS A 37 7.15 0.26 11.95
CA LYS A 37 6.87 1.27 12.99
C LYS A 37 5.46 1.88 12.91
N ALA A 38 4.77 1.75 11.78
CA ALA A 38 3.40 2.23 11.60
C ALA A 38 2.33 1.20 12.02
N GLY A 39 2.75 -0.03 12.36
CA GLY A 39 1.89 -1.17 12.67
C GLY A 39 1.97 -2.33 11.66
N GLY A 40 3.01 -2.37 10.81
CA GLY A 40 3.32 -3.48 9.91
C GLY A 40 2.18 -3.86 8.95
N GLU A 41 1.77 -5.13 8.95
CA GLU A 41 0.71 -5.68 8.08
C GLU A 41 -0.62 -4.93 8.19
N ARG A 42 -0.94 -4.45 9.40
CA ARG A 42 -2.19 -3.76 9.73
C ARG A 42 -2.24 -2.33 9.18
N VAL A 43 -1.12 -1.83 8.66
CA VAL A 43 -1.03 -0.52 8.01
C VAL A 43 -1.84 -0.55 6.73
N ARG A 44 -2.85 0.30 6.66
CA ARG A 44 -3.61 0.54 5.43
C ARG A 44 -3.53 2.01 5.08
N TRP A 45 -3.63 2.35 3.79
CA TRP A 45 -3.54 3.74 3.34
C TRP A 45 -4.55 4.68 4.05
N TRP A 46 -5.71 4.16 4.46
CA TRP A 46 -6.71 4.92 5.23
C TRP A 46 -6.62 4.74 6.76
N LYS A 47 -5.85 3.76 7.27
CA LYS A 47 -5.82 3.41 8.70
C LYS A 47 -4.41 3.09 9.17
N TRP A 48 -3.86 3.98 9.99
CA TRP A 48 -2.56 3.81 10.64
C TRP A 48 -2.76 3.69 12.15
N PRO A 49 -2.69 2.48 12.70
CA PRO A 49 -2.89 2.28 14.14
C PRO A 49 -1.85 3.04 14.97
N GLU A 50 -0.61 3.17 14.47
CA GLU A 50 0.49 3.81 15.19
C GLU A 50 0.92 5.13 14.52
N ALA A 51 -0.03 5.83 13.87
CA ALA A 51 0.20 7.10 13.18
C ALA A 51 0.93 8.17 14.03
N LYS A 52 0.75 8.11 15.36
CA LYS A 52 1.34 9.06 16.32
C LYS A 52 2.83 8.85 16.53
N GLN A 53 3.35 7.65 16.27
CA GLN A 53 4.76 7.30 16.46
C GLN A 53 5.63 7.68 15.25
N LEU A 54 5.00 8.01 14.12
CA LEU A 54 5.70 8.37 12.88
C LEU A 54 5.95 9.87 12.77
N SER A 55 7.18 10.22 12.44
CA SER A 55 7.53 11.57 12.00
C SER A 55 6.85 11.89 10.66
N ALA A 56 6.56 13.17 10.40
CA ALA A 56 6.00 13.63 9.13
C ALA A 56 6.84 13.18 7.91
N LYS A 57 8.16 13.06 8.09
CA LYS A 57 9.08 12.56 7.07
C LYS A 57 8.87 11.07 6.78
N GLU A 58 8.66 10.25 7.82
CA GLU A 58 8.38 8.83 7.70
C GLU A 58 7.00 8.60 7.04
N LYS A 59 5.98 9.36 7.46
CA LYS A 59 4.65 9.36 6.83
C LYS A 59 4.73 9.66 5.34
N ARG A 60 5.48 10.70 4.95
CA ARG A 60 5.72 11.03 3.54
C ARG A 60 6.50 9.94 2.83
N LEU A 61 7.48 9.31 3.47
CA LEU A 61 8.26 8.22 2.88
C LEU A 61 7.39 7.00 2.53
N ILE A 62 6.45 6.66 3.41
CA ILE A 62 5.50 5.54 3.23
C ILE A 62 4.43 5.90 2.20
N THR A 63 3.93 7.12 2.18
CA THR A 63 2.85 7.54 1.27
C THR A 63 3.30 8.02 -0.09
N SER A 64 4.58 8.41 -0.25
CA SER A 64 5.07 8.97 -1.50
C SER A 64 5.92 7.98 -2.26
N ASN A 65 5.36 7.50 -3.38
CA ASN A 65 6.12 6.87 -4.43
C ASN A 65 5.92 7.60 -5.75
N LEU A 66 6.85 8.52 -6.06
CA LEU A 66 6.80 9.34 -7.27
C LEU A 66 6.73 8.47 -8.54
N TRP A 67 7.37 7.30 -8.53
CA TRP A 67 7.32 6.38 -9.66
C TRP A 67 5.94 5.75 -9.83
N ALA A 68 5.24 5.41 -8.74
CA ALA A 68 3.87 4.94 -8.82
C ALA A 68 2.89 6.07 -9.20
N PHE A 69 3.21 7.32 -8.88
CA PHE A 69 2.42 8.48 -9.31
C PHE A 69 2.55 8.74 -10.82
N VAL A 70 3.77 8.72 -11.35
CA VAL A 70 4.04 9.02 -12.77
C VAL A 70 3.70 7.85 -13.69
N PHE A 71 4.04 6.62 -13.28
CA PHE A 71 3.90 5.44 -14.12
C PHE A 71 2.67 4.58 -13.77
N GLY A 72 1.96 4.89 -12.68
CA GLY A 72 0.72 4.21 -12.27
C GLY A 72 0.83 2.69 -12.31
N PRO A 73 0.00 1.99 -13.11
CA PRO A 73 0.00 0.53 -13.19
C PRO A 73 1.28 -0.06 -13.80
N PHE A 74 2.00 0.66 -14.67
CA PHE A 74 3.28 0.18 -15.22
C PHE A 74 4.34 -0.01 -14.13
N TYR A 75 4.31 0.82 -13.09
CA TYR A 75 5.19 0.64 -11.94
C TYR A 75 4.86 -0.62 -11.13
N TYR A 76 3.57 -0.93 -10.98
CA TYR A 76 3.15 -2.17 -10.34
C TYR A 76 3.54 -3.39 -11.17
N LEU A 77 3.45 -3.31 -12.50
CA LEU A 77 3.95 -4.35 -13.40
C LEU A 77 5.47 -4.55 -13.25
N TYR A 78 6.25 -3.47 -13.19
CA TYR A 78 7.70 -3.51 -12.95
C TYR A 78 8.05 -4.18 -11.62
N LEU A 79 7.29 -3.91 -10.55
CA LEU A 79 7.47 -4.58 -9.25
C LEU A 79 6.97 -6.05 -9.26
N GLY A 80 6.48 -6.56 -10.39
CA GLY A 80 5.93 -7.90 -10.56
C GLY A 80 4.59 -8.09 -9.83
N MET A 81 3.83 -7.01 -9.63
CA MET A 81 2.50 -6.99 -8.99
C MET A 81 1.39 -6.83 -10.04
N TRP A 82 1.42 -7.63 -11.11
CA TRP A 82 0.53 -7.48 -12.27
C TRP A 82 -0.95 -7.60 -11.92
N ARG A 83 -1.33 -8.49 -10.98
CA ARG A 83 -2.72 -8.63 -10.53
C ARG A 83 -3.23 -7.35 -9.86
N LYS A 84 -2.46 -6.79 -8.93
CA LYS A 84 -2.81 -5.52 -8.28
C LYS A 84 -2.80 -4.35 -9.25
N ALA A 85 -1.90 -4.35 -10.25
CA ALA A 85 -1.92 -3.35 -11.31
C ALA A 85 -3.29 -3.33 -12.02
N ILE A 86 -3.76 -4.49 -12.48
CA ILE A 86 -5.06 -4.63 -13.16
C ILE A 86 -6.20 -4.23 -12.22
N THR A 87 -6.24 -4.77 -11.00
CA THR A 87 -7.33 -4.48 -10.04
C THR A 87 -7.40 -2.99 -9.70
N LEU A 88 -6.27 -2.35 -9.39
CA LEU A 88 -6.24 -0.92 -9.06
C LEU A 88 -6.57 -0.06 -10.27
N THR A 89 -6.16 -0.45 -11.48
CA THR A 89 -6.57 0.25 -12.71
C THR A 89 -8.07 0.15 -12.94
N LEU A 90 -8.67 -1.03 -12.76
CA LEU A 90 -10.13 -1.19 -12.89
C LEU A 90 -10.89 -0.36 -11.86
N ILE A 91 -10.43 -0.35 -10.60
CA ILE A 91 -11.02 0.48 -9.55
C ILE A 91 -10.87 1.98 -9.87
N ALA A 92 -9.69 2.41 -10.33
CA ALA A 92 -9.45 3.79 -10.73
C ALA A 92 -10.39 4.22 -11.86
N VAL A 93 -10.50 3.41 -12.92
CA VAL A 93 -11.43 3.67 -14.03
C VAL A 93 -12.88 3.73 -13.55
N LEU A 94 -13.30 2.81 -12.67
CA LEU A 94 -14.66 2.81 -12.13
C LEU A 94 -14.95 4.09 -11.33
N ILE A 95 -14.00 4.54 -10.51
CA ILE A 95 -14.09 5.80 -9.77
C ILE A 95 -14.17 6.97 -10.74
N ASP A 96 -13.31 7.02 -11.75
CA ASP A 96 -13.28 8.10 -12.75
C ASP A 96 -14.62 8.19 -13.51
N VAL A 97 -15.22 7.05 -13.88
CA VAL A 97 -16.56 7.00 -14.51
C VAL A 97 -17.64 7.54 -13.57
N ILE A 98 -17.66 7.12 -12.30
CA ILE A 98 -18.66 7.57 -11.33
C ILE A 98 -18.53 9.08 -11.08
N LEU A 99 -17.31 9.59 -10.93
CA LEU A 99 -17.10 11.03 -10.74
C LEU A 99 -17.44 11.83 -12.01
N GLY A 100 -17.11 11.33 -13.20
CA GLY A 100 -17.50 11.97 -14.46
C GLY A 100 -19.02 12.11 -14.58
N MET A 101 -19.75 11.01 -14.33
CA MET A 101 -21.22 11.03 -14.33
C MET A 101 -21.81 11.99 -13.28
N ALA A 102 -21.21 12.05 -12.08
CA ALA A 102 -21.63 12.99 -11.05
C ALA A 102 -21.31 14.45 -11.41
N GLY A 103 -20.19 14.69 -12.08
CA GLY A 103 -19.78 15.98 -12.62
C GLY A 103 -20.75 16.53 -13.66
N ASP A 104 -21.07 15.70 -14.64
CA ASP A 104 -22.04 16.00 -15.69
C ASP A 104 -23.42 16.33 -15.08
N ALA A 105 -23.86 15.53 -14.10
CA ALA A 105 -25.13 15.77 -13.41
C ALA A 105 -25.16 17.07 -12.59
N LEU A 106 -24.02 17.52 -12.08
CA LEU A 106 -23.87 18.74 -11.27
C LEU A 106 -23.37 19.94 -12.09
N ASN A 107 -23.17 19.79 -13.39
CA ASN A 107 -22.61 20.81 -14.29
C ASN A 107 -21.24 21.35 -13.81
N TYR A 108 -20.42 20.48 -13.22
CA TYR A 108 -19.11 20.83 -12.66
C TYR A 108 -17.98 20.18 -13.47
N PRO A 109 -16.94 20.94 -13.90
CA PRO A 109 -15.85 20.38 -14.69
C PRO A 109 -14.86 19.60 -13.81
N VAL A 110 -15.17 18.34 -13.53
CA VAL A 110 -14.31 17.41 -12.76
C VAL A 110 -13.19 16.79 -13.61
N ASP A 111 -13.34 16.76 -14.93
CA ASP A 111 -12.49 16.00 -15.88
C ASP A 111 -11.00 16.26 -15.73
N HIS A 112 -10.62 17.50 -15.40
CA HIS A 112 -9.21 17.91 -15.29
C HIS A 112 -8.51 17.35 -14.04
N PHE A 113 -9.25 16.93 -13.01
CA PHE A 113 -8.70 16.48 -11.73
C PHE A 113 -8.77 14.96 -11.52
N LEU A 114 -9.55 14.24 -12.32
CA LEU A 114 -9.78 12.79 -12.18
C LEU A 114 -8.46 11.99 -12.25
N TRP A 115 -7.61 12.30 -13.23
CA TRP A 115 -6.32 11.62 -13.41
C TRP A 115 -5.38 11.80 -12.19
N ILE A 116 -5.49 12.92 -11.48
CA ILE A 116 -4.67 13.21 -10.29
C ILE A 116 -5.13 12.34 -9.12
N VAL A 117 -6.44 12.14 -8.94
CA VAL A 117 -6.99 11.30 -7.87
C VAL A 117 -6.49 9.87 -8.01
N SER A 118 -6.64 9.30 -9.20
CA SER A 118 -6.16 7.96 -9.53
C SER A 118 -4.64 7.85 -9.30
N ALA A 119 -3.84 8.79 -9.79
CA ALA A 119 -2.38 8.80 -9.58
C ALA A 119 -1.98 8.88 -8.09
N VAL A 120 -2.70 9.67 -7.29
CA VAL A 120 -2.47 9.77 -5.84
C VAL A 120 -2.80 8.46 -5.13
N MET A 121 -3.85 7.74 -5.55
CA MET A 121 -4.16 6.42 -4.99
C MET A 121 -3.03 5.41 -5.24
N PHE A 122 -2.54 5.30 -6.48
CA PHE A 122 -1.40 4.41 -6.79
C PHE A 122 -0.15 4.78 -5.99
N LYS A 123 0.12 6.07 -5.84
CA LYS A 123 1.25 6.59 -5.04
C LYS A 123 1.18 6.14 -3.59
N GLN A 124 0.01 6.19 -2.97
CA GLN A 124 -0.20 5.86 -1.56
C GLN A 124 -0.21 4.35 -1.29
N CYS A 125 -0.74 3.54 -2.22
CA CYS A 125 -0.86 2.09 -2.05
C CYS A 125 0.46 1.34 -2.34
N ALA A 126 1.28 1.82 -3.29
CA ALA A 126 2.41 1.06 -3.83
C ALA A 126 3.43 0.58 -2.80
N ASN A 127 3.73 1.41 -1.79
CA ASN A 127 4.74 1.06 -0.79
C ASN A 127 4.23 0.00 0.19
N VAL A 128 2.94 0.08 0.58
CA VAL A 128 2.31 -0.89 1.48
C VAL A 128 2.08 -2.22 0.78
N ASP A 129 1.63 -2.19 -0.49
CA ASP A 129 1.46 -3.40 -1.29
C ASP A 129 2.78 -4.13 -1.52
N TYR A 130 3.85 -3.39 -1.78
CA TYR A 130 5.17 -3.98 -1.98
C TYR A 130 5.75 -4.56 -0.68
N TYR A 131 5.53 -3.91 0.46
CA TYR A 131 5.86 -4.47 1.78
C TYR A 131 5.13 -5.80 2.00
N ARG A 132 3.82 -5.87 1.73
CA ARG A 132 3.05 -7.11 1.87
C ARG A 132 3.56 -8.22 0.96
N LYS A 133 3.80 -7.93 -0.31
CA LYS A 133 4.35 -8.91 -1.24
C LYS A 133 5.70 -9.46 -0.76
N THR A 134 6.56 -8.59 -0.24
CA THR A 134 7.96 -8.95 0.08
C THR A 134 8.09 -9.60 1.45
N VAL A 135 7.45 -9.05 2.47
CA VAL A 135 7.57 -9.48 3.88
C VAL A 135 6.61 -10.63 4.18
N LEU A 136 5.34 -10.51 3.77
CA LEU A 136 4.34 -11.53 4.06
C LEU A 136 4.40 -12.71 3.07
N LYS A 137 5.09 -12.55 1.94
CA LYS A 137 5.14 -13.53 0.82
C LYS A 137 3.76 -14.03 0.35
N ARG A 138 2.66 -13.40 0.80
CA ARG A 138 1.30 -13.75 0.41
C ARG A 138 0.99 -13.12 -0.93
N ARG A 139 0.52 -13.95 -1.87
CA ARG A 139 -0.04 -13.50 -3.15
C ARG A 139 -1.52 -13.17 -2.96
N GLU A 140 -1.81 -12.19 -2.13
CA GLU A 140 -3.20 -11.75 -1.94
C GLU A 140 -3.67 -10.99 -3.18
N TRP A 141 -4.93 -11.22 -3.56
CA TRP A 141 -5.55 -10.58 -4.73
C TRP A 141 -5.89 -9.11 -4.47
N TRP A 142 -5.88 -8.66 -3.21
CA TRP A 142 -6.24 -7.33 -2.76
C TRP A 142 -5.27 -6.76 -1.73
#